data_AF-A0ABD1W553-F1
#
_entry.id   AF-A0ABD1W553-F1
#
_cell.length_a   1.000
_cell.length_b   1.000
_cell.length_c   1.000
_cell.angle_alpha   90.00
_cell.angle_beta   90.00
_cell.angle_gamma   90.00
#
_symmetry.space_group_name_H-M   'P 1'
#
loop_
_entity.id
_entity.type
_entity.pdbx_description
1 polymer ?
#
loop_
_entity_poly.entity_id
_entity_poly.type
_entity_poly.pdbx_seq_one_letter_code
_entity_poly.pdbx_strand_id
1 'polypeptide(L)'
;MKRTAFISLLQPAPETYNLFDDIVLLSDGQIVYQGPRENVLDFFEHMGFKCPDRKGVADFLQEVSNGNQIKKGTSKKDQQQYWVRKDEPCRFISVSEFSEAFQSFSVGRKLGDELAIPIDKSKSHHAALTTQKYGVGERKLLKACTDRELLLMKRNSFVYFFKIFQA
;
A
#
# COMPACT_ATOMS: atom_id res chain seq x y z
N MET A 1 -15.58 17.71 3.51
CA MET A 1 -14.35 17.30 4.24
C MET A 1 -13.45 16.58 3.25
N LYS A 2 -12.23 17.07 2.99
CA LYS A 2 -11.22 16.33 2.23
C LYS A 2 -10.41 15.51 3.24
N ARG A 3 -10.31 14.19 3.03
CA ARG A 3 -9.52 13.28 3.87
C ARG A 3 -8.58 12.51 2.95
N THR A 4 -7.37 12.24 3.44
CA THR A 4 -6.40 11.37 2.77
C THR A 4 -6.37 10.05 3.53
N ALA A 5 -6.51 8.94 2.81
CA ALA A 5 -6.39 7.60 3.36
C ALA A 5 -5.22 6.89 2.68
N PHE A 6 -4.39 6.21 3.47
CA PHE A 6 -3.33 5.35 2.96
C PHE A 6 -3.65 3.92 3.39
N ILE A 7 -3.78 3.02 2.42
CA ILE A 7 -4.28 1.66 2.63
C ILE A 7 -3.30 0.69 1.98
N SER A 8 -2.96 -0.38 2.69
CA SER A 8 -2.21 -1.50 2.14
C SER A 8 -3.16 -2.69 1.94
N LEU A 9 -3.19 -3.23 0.72
CA LEU A 9 -4.01 -4.37 0.34
C LEU A 9 -3.14 -5.49 -0.22
N LEU A 10 -3.45 -6.73 0.14
CA LEU A 10 -2.89 -7.91 -0.52
C LEU A 10 -3.91 -8.39 -1.56
N GLN A 11 -3.53 -8.37 -2.85
CA GLN A 11 -4.34 -8.87 -3.97
C GLN A 11 -5.80 -8.36 -3.97
N PRO A 12 -6.03 -7.05 -4.13
CA PRO A 12 -7.38 -6.53 -4.21
C PRO A 12 -8.12 -7.04 -5.44
N ALA A 13 -9.43 -7.30 -5.27
CA ALA A 13 -10.32 -7.54 -6.39
C ALA A 13 -10.30 -6.34 -7.36
N PRO A 14 -10.56 -6.55 -8.67
CA PRO A 14 -10.55 -5.47 -9.67
C PRO A 14 -11.43 -4.28 -9.31
N GLU A 15 -12.61 -4.54 -8.75
CA GLU A 15 -13.55 -3.51 -8.31
C GLU A 15 -12.94 -2.64 -7.22
N THR A 16 -12.25 -3.25 -6.26
CA THR A 16 -11.56 -2.54 -5.16
C THR A 16 -10.35 -1.76 -5.69
N TYR A 17 -9.58 -2.34 -6.59
CA TYR A 17 -8.44 -1.67 -7.24
C TYR A 17 -8.87 -0.39 -7.97
N ASN A 18 -10.02 -0.43 -8.65
CA ASN A 18 -10.55 0.71 -9.40
C ASN A 18 -11.07 1.86 -8.53
N LEU A 19 -11.15 1.71 -7.21
CA LEU A 19 -11.53 2.77 -6.28
C LEU A 19 -10.36 3.66 -5.85
N PHE A 20 -9.13 3.30 -6.19
CA PHE A 20 -7.94 4.07 -5.81
C PHE A 20 -7.59 5.14 -6.84
N ASP A 21 -7.32 6.34 -6.34
CA ASP A 21 -6.78 7.46 -7.12
C ASP A 21 -5.30 7.19 -7.47
N ASP A 22 -4.49 6.86 -6.46
CA ASP A 22 -3.06 6.60 -6.57
C ASP A 22 -2.70 5.18 -6.13
N ILE A 23 -1.69 4.60 -6.79
CA ILE A 23 -1.11 3.30 -6.49
C ILE A 23 0.35 3.48 -6.06
N VAL A 24 0.74 2.80 -4.98
CA VAL A 24 2.13 2.63 -4.57
C VAL A 24 2.48 1.15 -4.63
N LEU A 25 3.44 0.79 -5.48
CA LEU A 25 3.99 -0.56 -5.57
C LEU A 25 5.34 -0.62 -4.87
N LEU A 26 5.41 -1.46 -3.83
CA LEU A 26 6.62 -1.73 -3.06
C LEU A 26 7.05 -3.17 -3.30
N SER A 27 8.32 -3.38 -3.62
CA SER A 27 8.94 -4.71 -3.77
C SER A 27 10.35 -4.68 -3.21
N ASP A 28 10.74 -5.69 -2.43
CA ASP A 28 12.08 -5.80 -1.80
C ASP A 28 12.59 -4.50 -1.15
N GLY A 29 11.69 -3.72 -0.53
CA GLY A 29 12.01 -2.46 0.15
C GLY A 29 12.18 -1.25 -0.77
N GLN A 30 11.94 -1.39 -2.08
CA GLN A 30 12.05 -0.34 -3.09
C GLN A 30 10.69 0.00 -3.70
N ILE A 31 10.51 1.28 -4.05
CA ILE A 31 9.32 1.76 -4.76
C ILE A 31 9.52 1.45 -6.24
N VAL A 32 8.70 0.53 -6.74
CA VAL A 32 8.65 0.14 -8.16
C VAL A 32 7.81 1.16 -8.95
N TYR A 33 6.76 1.69 -8.33
CA TYR A 33 5.90 2.72 -8.91
C TYR A 33 5.16 3.50 -7.81
N GLN A 34 4.98 4.80 -8.02
CA GLN A 34 4.12 5.64 -7.19
C GLN A 34 3.44 6.70 -8.06
N GLY A 35 2.11 6.74 -8.05
CA GLY A 35 1.35 7.78 -8.73
C GLY A 35 -0.03 7.32 -9.19
N PRO A 36 -0.66 8.04 -10.14
CA PRO A 36 -2.03 7.77 -10.56
C PRO A 36 -2.20 6.34 -11.05
N ARG A 37 -3.33 5.73 -10.68
CA ARG A 37 -3.69 4.36 -11.09
C ARG A 37 -3.73 4.20 -12.61
N GLU A 38 -4.14 5.23 -13.33
CA GLU A 38 -4.29 5.24 -14.78
C GLU A 38 -2.95 5.08 -15.51
N ASN A 39 -1.87 5.61 -14.93
CA ASN A 39 -0.56 5.66 -15.55
C ASN A 39 0.32 4.44 -15.23
N VAL A 40 -0.12 3.55 -14.33
CA VAL A 40 0.71 2.41 -13.92
C VAL A 40 0.92 1.44 -15.08
N LEU A 41 -0.12 1.16 -15.87
CA LEU A 41 0.00 0.25 -17.00
C LEU A 41 0.95 0.81 -18.06
N ASP A 42 0.89 2.12 -18.34
CA ASP A 42 1.81 2.80 -19.27
C ASP A 42 3.28 2.64 -18.83
N PHE A 43 3.54 2.72 -17.52
CA PHE A 43 4.89 2.49 -16.99
C PHE A 43 5.36 1.05 -17.22
N PHE A 44 4.52 0.05 -16.93
CA PHE A 44 4.90 -1.35 -17.16
C PHE A 44 5.02 -1.69 -18.66
N GLU A 45 4.18 -1.10 -19.51
CA GLU A 45 4.30 -1.24 -20.97
C GLU A 45 5.59 -0.60 -21.49
N HIS A 46 6.00 0.56 -20.96
CA HIS A 46 7.30 1.17 -21.25
C HIS A 46 8.47 0.25 -20.87
N MET A 47 8.33 -0.52 -19.79
CA MET A 47 9.28 -1.54 -19.35
C MET A 47 9.20 -2.85 -20.15
N GLY A 48 8.27 -2.96 -21.10
CA GLY A 48 8.11 -4.12 -21.99
C GLY A 48 7.10 -5.17 -21.51
N PHE A 49 6.28 -4.86 -20.50
CA PHE A 49 5.29 -5.76 -19.93
C PHE A 49 3.86 -5.26 -20.16
N LYS A 50 3.00 -6.13 -20.68
CA LYS A 50 1.58 -5.81 -20.90
C LYS A 50 0.66 -6.71 -20.11
N CYS A 51 -0.34 -6.09 -19.48
CA CYS A 51 -1.39 -6.80 -18.77
C CYS A 51 -2.31 -7.52 -19.77
N PRO A 52 -2.58 -8.83 -19.61
CA PRO A 52 -3.56 -9.54 -20.43
C PRO A 52 -5.00 -9.12 -20.12
N ASP A 53 -5.88 -9.15 -21.13
CA ASP A 53 -7.28 -8.69 -21.02
C ASP A 53 -8.11 -9.43 -19.94
N ARG A 54 -7.78 -10.69 -19.66
CA ARG A 54 -8.50 -11.54 -18.69
C ARG A 54 -7.87 -11.56 -17.29
N LYS A 55 -6.80 -10.78 -17.07
CA LYS A 55 -6.07 -10.76 -15.81
C LYS A 55 -6.38 -9.47 -15.05
N GLY A 56 -6.55 -9.57 -13.73
CA GLY A 56 -6.65 -8.40 -12.86
C GLY A 56 -5.35 -7.59 -12.88
N VAL A 57 -5.46 -6.26 -12.98
CA VAL A 57 -4.30 -5.36 -12.99
C VAL A 57 -3.47 -5.52 -11.73
N ALA A 58 -4.09 -5.61 -10.55
CA ALA A 58 -3.37 -5.79 -9.29
C ALA A 58 -2.55 -7.10 -9.26
N ASP A 59 -3.11 -8.20 -9.77
CA ASP A 59 -2.39 -9.48 -9.87
C ASP A 59 -1.23 -9.41 -10.86
N PHE A 60 -1.45 -8.77 -12.02
CA PHE A 60 -0.40 -8.51 -13.00
C PHE A 60 0.76 -7.72 -12.39
N LEU A 61 0.45 -6.59 -11.75
CA LEU A 61 1.45 -5.73 -11.12
C LEU A 61 2.24 -6.48 -10.05
N GLN A 62 1.55 -7.27 -9.23
CA GLN A 62 2.20 -8.08 -8.20
C GLN A 62 3.12 -9.14 -8.81
N GLU A 63 2.68 -9.89 -9.82
CA GLU A 63 3.52 -10.93 -10.45
C GLU A 63 4.74 -10.36 -11.17
N VAL A 64 4.61 -9.26 -11.89
CA VAL A 64 5.74 -8.63 -12.60
C VAL A 64 6.73 -7.98 -11.63
N SER A 65 6.22 -7.36 -10.57
CA SER A 65 7.03 -6.63 -9.58
C SER A 65 7.70 -7.56 -8.56
N ASN A 66 7.26 -8.81 -8.44
CA ASN A 66 7.85 -9.79 -7.53
C ASN A 66 9.23 -10.24 -8.03
N GLY A 67 10.29 -9.61 -7.54
CA GLY A 67 11.69 -10.00 -7.81
C GLY A 67 12.26 -11.00 -6.81
N ASN A 68 11.41 -11.71 -6.07
CA ASN A 68 11.78 -12.47 -4.89
C ASN A 68 12.95 -13.42 -5.20
N GLN A 69 14.15 -13.10 -4.71
CA GLN A 69 15.40 -13.75 -5.13
C GLN A 69 15.45 -15.25 -4.78
N ILE A 70 14.66 -15.67 -3.78
CA ILE A 70 14.50 -17.07 -3.37
C ILE A 70 13.79 -17.91 -4.45
N LYS A 71 13.00 -17.28 -5.32
CA LYS A 71 12.25 -17.92 -6.42
C LYS A 71 12.61 -17.34 -7.79
N LYS A 72 13.89 -17.04 -8.05
CA LYS A 72 14.36 -16.54 -9.37
C LYS A 72 13.84 -17.37 -10.57
N GLY A 73 13.67 -18.68 -10.39
CA GLY A 73 13.11 -19.56 -11.44
C GLY A 73 11.62 -19.36 -11.73
N THR A 74 10.83 -18.92 -10.74
CA THR A 74 9.40 -18.60 -10.89
C THR A 74 9.23 -17.18 -11.40
N SER A 75 9.95 -16.21 -10.80
CA SER A 75 9.92 -14.79 -11.18
C SER A 75 10.28 -14.54 -12.66
N LYS A 76 11.26 -15.28 -13.22
CA LYS A 76 11.55 -15.21 -14.67
C LYS A 76 10.40 -15.71 -15.54
N LYS A 77 9.71 -16.77 -15.13
CA LYS A 77 8.52 -17.28 -15.85
C LYS A 77 7.37 -16.29 -15.73
N ASP A 78 7.23 -15.68 -14.56
CA ASP A 78 6.18 -14.72 -14.27
C ASP A 78 6.33 -13.45 -15.12
N GLN A 79 7.56 -12.96 -15.36
CA GLN A 79 7.79 -11.84 -16.28
C GLN A 79 7.64 -12.25 -17.75
N GLN A 80 8.07 -13.46 -18.12
CA GLN A 80 8.04 -13.93 -19.50
C GLN A 80 6.62 -14.02 -20.08
N GLN A 81 5.62 -14.42 -19.28
CA GLN A 81 4.23 -14.48 -19.73
C GLN A 81 3.62 -13.11 -20.09
N TYR A 82 4.23 -12.01 -19.62
CA TYR A 82 3.76 -10.65 -19.88
C TYR A 82 4.60 -9.88 -20.88
N TRP A 83 5.66 -10.49 -21.39
CA TRP A 83 6.57 -9.84 -22.32
C TRP A 83 5.88 -9.52 -23.64
N VAL A 84 5.93 -8.23 -24.04
CA VAL A 84 5.22 -7.76 -25.24
C VAL A 84 5.89 -8.24 -26.52
N ARG A 85 7.23 -8.31 -26.54
CA ARG A 85 8.01 -8.56 -27.75
C ARG A 85 8.29 -10.05 -27.90
N LYS A 86 7.36 -10.79 -28.51
CA LYS A 86 7.50 -12.24 -28.72
C LYS A 86 8.71 -12.65 -29.56
N ASP A 87 9.22 -11.73 -30.39
CA ASP A 87 10.34 -11.95 -31.28
C ASP A 87 11.71 -11.72 -30.60
N GLU A 88 11.72 -11.16 -29.40
CA GLU A 88 12.94 -10.89 -28.61
C GLU A 88 12.96 -11.78 -27.35
N PRO A 89 14.15 -12.24 -26.91
CA PRO A 89 14.25 -12.96 -25.65
C PRO A 89 13.81 -12.05 -24.50
N CYS A 90 12.93 -12.56 -23.64
CA CYS A 90 12.45 -11.82 -22.48
C CYS A 90 13.63 -11.39 -21.59
N ARG A 91 13.81 -10.07 -21.44
CA ARG A 91 14.77 -9.51 -20.50
C ARG A 91 14.16 -9.54 -19.11
N PHE A 92 14.79 -10.26 -18.19
CA PHE A 92 14.41 -10.19 -16.78
C PHE A 92 14.77 -8.79 -16.25
N ILE A 93 13.80 -8.13 -15.62
CA ILE A 93 13.98 -6.81 -15.01
C ILE A 93 13.96 -6.98 -13.49
N SER A 94 15.05 -6.59 -12.85
CA SER A 94 15.17 -6.61 -11.39
C SER A 94 14.35 -5.49 -10.74
N VAL A 95 14.08 -5.63 -9.44
CA VAL A 95 13.37 -4.61 -8.65
C VAL A 95 14.12 -3.27 -8.67
N SER A 96 15.44 -3.30 -8.61
CA SER A 96 16.30 -2.11 -8.73
C SER A 96 16.15 -1.44 -10.09
N GLU A 97 16.11 -2.22 -11.18
CA GLU A 97 15.91 -1.64 -12.52
C GLU A 97 14.53 -1.02 -12.68
N PHE A 98 13.48 -1.61 -12.09
CA PHE A 98 12.16 -0.97 -12.04
C PHE A 98 12.20 0.35 -11.26
N SER A 99 12.83 0.34 -10.07
CA SER A 99 12.94 1.54 -9.24
C SER A 99 13.70 2.67 -9.95
N GLU A 100 14.81 2.35 -10.61
CA GLU A 100 15.60 3.33 -11.39
C GLU A 100 14.82 3.83 -12.59
N ALA A 101 14.17 2.93 -13.33
CA ALA A 101 13.33 3.31 -14.46
C ALA A 101 12.18 4.23 -14.03
N PHE A 102 11.53 3.94 -12.91
CA PHE A 102 10.47 4.78 -12.36
C PHE A 102 10.97 6.20 -12.06
N GLN A 103 12.15 6.35 -11.45
CA GLN A 103 12.74 7.67 -11.19
C GLN A 103 12.98 8.49 -12.47
N SER A 104 13.27 7.83 -13.58
CA SER A 104 13.43 8.48 -14.90
C SER A 104 12.12 8.67 -15.66
N PHE A 105 11.08 7.90 -15.33
CA PHE A 105 9.76 7.98 -15.95
C PHE A 105 9.07 9.31 -15.65
N SER A 106 8.17 9.75 -16.53
CA SER A 106 7.53 11.08 -16.42
C SER A 106 6.80 11.29 -15.09
N VAL A 107 6.13 10.25 -14.58
CA VAL A 107 5.42 10.29 -13.29
C VAL A 107 6.41 10.38 -12.13
N GLY A 108 7.46 9.55 -12.11
CA GLY A 108 8.45 9.56 -11.04
C GLY A 108 9.28 10.85 -10.99
N ARG A 109 9.62 11.44 -12.15
CA ARG A 109 10.28 12.76 -12.21
C ARG A 109 9.41 13.85 -11.61
N LYS A 110 8.14 13.95 -12.02
CA LYS A 110 7.19 14.92 -11.47
C LYS A 110 7.04 14.78 -9.96
N LEU A 111 6.89 13.55 -9.47
CA LEU A 111 6.81 13.27 -8.04
C LEU A 111 8.09 13.71 -7.32
N GLY A 112 9.27 13.44 -7.89
CA GLY A 112 10.55 13.89 -7.35
C GLY A 112 10.64 15.42 -7.27
N ASP A 113 10.22 16.12 -8.32
CA ASP A 113 10.19 17.59 -8.37
C ASP A 113 9.22 18.16 -7.32
N GLU A 114 8.05 17.55 -7.14
CA GLU A 114 7.06 17.96 -6.13
C GLU A 114 7.58 17.74 -4.70
N LEU A 115 8.22 16.61 -4.43
CA LEU A 115 8.80 16.29 -3.11
C LEU A 115 10.02 17.16 -2.78
N ALA A 116 10.72 17.69 -3.78
CA ALA A 116 11.84 18.61 -3.58
C ALA A 116 11.39 20.00 -3.09
N ILE A 117 10.11 20.36 -3.28
CA ILE A 117 9.56 21.62 -2.81
C ILE A 117 9.37 21.55 -1.28
N PRO A 118 10.00 22.46 -0.50
CA PRO A 118 9.83 22.46 0.95
C PRO A 118 8.37 22.68 1.36
N ILE A 119 7.86 21.85 2.27
CA ILE A 119 6.50 21.97 2.80
C ILE A 119 6.40 23.22 3.69
N ASP A 120 5.60 24.19 3.26
CA ASP A 120 5.26 25.37 4.05
C ASP A 120 4.23 25.00 5.13
N LYS A 121 4.72 24.75 6.35
CA LYS A 121 3.89 24.40 7.51
C LYS A 121 2.83 25.45 7.85
N SER A 122 3.02 26.72 7.44
CA SER A 122 2.05 27.79 7.71
C SER A 122 0.76 27.64 6.90
N LYS A 123 0.84 26.96 5.75
CA LYS A 123 -0.30 26.68 4.86
C LYS A 123 -1.00 25.35 5.19
N SER A 124 -0.42 24.55 6.08
CA SER A 124 -1.00 23.27 6.50
C SER A 124 -2.23 23.50 7.37
N HIS A 125 -3.28 22.71 7.13
CA HIS A 125 -4.47 22.74 7.98
C HIS A 125 -4.09 22.40 9.44
N HIS A 126 -4.64 23.10 10.43
CA HIS A 126 -4.31 22.90 11.85
C HIS A 126 -4.52 21.45 12.34
N ALA A 127 -5.40 20.69 11.68
CA ALA A 127 -5.63 19.27 11.97
C ALA A 127 -4.73 18.29 11.20
N ALA A 128 -3.84 18.76 10.32
CA ALA A 128 -2.97 17.90 9.50
C ALA A 128 -1.84 17.24 10.31
N LEU A 129 -1.43 17.87 11.42
CA LEU A 129 -0.43 17.35 12.35
C LEU A 129 -0.99 17.53 13.77
N THR A 130 -1.62 16.50 14.31
CA THR A 130 -2.08 16.56 15.71
C THR A 130 -0.85 16.67 16.61
N THR A 131 -0.74 17.80 17.32
CA THR A 131 0.33 18.03 18.30
C THR A 131 0.00 17.40 19.64
N GLN A 132 -1.27 17.05 19.86
CA GLN A 132 -1.72 16.43 21.10
C GLN A 132 -1.62 14.92 21.00
N LYS A 133 -1.03 14.31 22.03
CA LYS A 133 -0.90 12.85 22.18
C LYS A 133 -2.25 12.15 22.34
N TYR A 134 -3.24 12.83 22.92
CA TYR A 134 -4.57 12.30 23.19
C TYR A 134 -5.65 13.26 22.70
N GLY A 135 -6.75 12.73 22.15
CA GLY A 135 -7.90 13.53 21.71
C GLY A 135 -8.79 14.03 22.85
N VAL A 136 -8.59 13.53 24.07
CA VAL A 136 -9.33 13.87 25.29
C VAL A 136 -8.41 13.80 26.51
N GLY A 137 -8.76 14.50 27.59
CA GLY A 137 -7.96 14.51 28.82
C GLY A 137 -7.92 13.16 29.55
N GLU A 138 -6.83 12.93 30.30
CA GLU A 138 -6.53 11.65 30.96
C GLU A 138 -7.64 11.15 31.89
N ARG A 139 -8.28 12.04 32.66
CA ARG A 139 -9.41 11.65 33.53
C ARG A 139 -10.61 11.10 32.74
N LYS A 140 -10.87 11.67 31.55
CA LYS A 140 -11.94 11.19 30.68
C LYS A 140 -11.56 9.84 30.05
N LEU A 141 -10.30 9.65 29.69
CA LEU A 141 -9.78 8.35 29.23
C LEU A 141 -9.90 7.28 30.31
N LEU A 142 -9.44 7.57 31.53
CA LEU A 142 -9.51 6.64 32.66
C LEU A 142 -10.96 6.24 32.93
N LYS A 143 -11.86 7.23 33.01
CA LYS A 143 -13.30 6.97 33.18
C LYS A 143 -13.86 6.10 32.06
N ALA A 144 -13.58 6.43 30.80
CA ALA A 144 -14.06 5.65 29.66
C ALA A 144 -13.54 4.19 29.69
N CYS A 145 -12.29 3.98 30.07
CA CYS A 145 -11.72 2.64 30.23
C CYS A 145 -12.37 1.86 31.37
N THR A 146 -12.60 2.50 32.53
CA THR A 146 -13.28 1.88 33.68
C THR A 146 -14.73 1.53 33.34
N ASP A 147 -15.47 2.44 32.71
CA ASP A 147 -16.87 2.21 32.30
C ASP A 147 -16.95 1.05 31.29
N ARG A 148 -16.02 0.97 30.33
CA ARG A 148 -15.90 -0.15 29.38
C ARG A 148 -15.65 -1.48 30.11
N GLU A 149 -14.73 -1.50 31.07
CA GLU A 149 -14.37 -2.72 31.80
C GLU A 149 -15.52 -3.20 32.68
N LEU A 150 -16.19 -2.30 33.41
CA LEU A 150 -17.38 -2.64 34.19
C LEU A 150 -18.50 -3.20 33.32
N LEU A 151 -18.71 -2.62 32.13
CA LEU A 151 -19.68 -3.13 31.17
C LEU A 151 -19.33 -4.53 30.68
N LEU A 152 -18.06 -4.80 30.36
CA LEU A 152 -17.58 -6.12 29.94
C LEU A 152 -17.70 -7.16 31.07
N MET A 153 -17.35 -6.78 32.30
CA MET A 153 -17.50 -7.63 33.49
C MET A 153 -18.97 -7.98 33.77
N LYS A 154 -19.88 -7.01 33.66
CA LYS A 154 -21.31 -7.24 33.84
C LYS A 154 -21.88 -8.20 32.80
N ARG A 155 -21.41 -8.11 31.55
CA ARG A 155 -21.88 -8.96 30.43
C ARG A 155 -21.35 -10.39 30.50
N ASN A 156 -20.16 -10.57 31.07
CA ASN A 156 -19.53 -11.88 31.29
C ASN A 156 -19.53 -12.28 32.78
N SER A 157 -20.53 -11.83 33.55
CA SER A 157 -20.56 -11.95 35.02
C SER A 157 -20.43 -13.40 35.49
N PHE A 158 -20.98 -14.36 34.73
CA PHE A 158 -20.85 -15.80 34.97
C PHE A 158 -19.38 -16.25 35.09
N VAL A 159 -18.49 -15.79 34.21
CA VAL A 159 -17.06 -16.17 34.23
C VAL A 159 -16.36 -15.61 35.47
N TYR A 160 -16.69 -14.38 35.87
CA TYR A 160 -16.12 -13.76 37.07
C TYR A 160 -16.66 -14.39 38.35
N PHE A 161 -17.95 -14.74 38.38
CA PHE A 161 -18.54 -15.49 39.48
C PHE A 161 -17.82 -16.84 39.63
N PHE A 162 -17.71 -17.62 38.55
CA PHE A 162 -16.99 -18.90 38.59
C PHE A 162 -15.53 -18.74 39.04
N LYS A 163 -14.79 -17.75 38.56
CA LYS A 163 -13.41 -17.50 39.01
C LYS A 163 -13.28 -17.14 40.48
N ILE A 164 -14.26 -16.43 41.05
CA ILE A 164 -14.27 -16.06 42.47
C ILE A 164 -14.64 -17.26 43.34
N PHE A 165 -15.50 -18.17 42.85
CA PHE A 165 -15.96 -19.34 43.60
C PHE A 165 -15.18 -20.64 43.30
N GLN A 166 -14.23 -20.64 42.36
CA GLN A 166 -13.26 -21.74 42.11
C GLN A 166 -11.87 -21.50 42.73
N ALA A 167 -11.65 -20.37 43.40
CA ALA A 167 -10.42 -20.06 44.13
C ALA A 167 -10.50 -20.46 45.60
#